data_AF-A0A293N5S8-F1
#
_entry.id   AF-A0A293N5S8-F1
#
_cell.length_a   1.000
_cell.length_b   1.000
_cell.length_c   1.000
_cell.angle_alpha   90.00
_cell.angle_beta   90.00
_cell.angle_gamma   90.00
#
_symmetry.space_group_name_H-M   'P 1'
#
loop_
_entity.id
_entity.type
_entity.pdbx_description
1 polymer ?
#
loop_
_entity_poly.entity_id
_entity_poly.type
_entity_poly.pdbx_seq_one_letter_code
_entity_poly.pdbx_strand_id
1 'polypeptide(L)'
;MSAISHVSEEAPTLQDITLLCLCKTQTRLCILGKCELCPGADALTIDTLKLSADAEEVEATVWEHNALRNLVLRTDDFLALVRKWLFGYISHDYVRSAQRSAIWTEKIVEDPRKIVLHFDYAENWTIVYSSEIQSYHWQKKQITIFTCVLTTSSSPRSFAVVSDDLHHDTAFTLLALKKIDEFLDEVGPIYTSCTYVSDGAAAHFKNRFQFYELKSNAYVQKWLFSAPGHGKNACDGIGGVVKHSASIY
;
A
#
# COMPACT_ATOMS: atom_id res chain seq x y z
N MET A 1 18.69 8.43 3.86
CA MET A 1 19.37 7.63 4.90
C MET A 1 20.20 8.57 5.76
N SER A 2 19.58 9.29 6.67
CA SER A 2 20.29 10.02 7.74
C SER A 2 19.83 9.40 9.05
N ALA A 3 20.72 8.62 9.64
CA ALA A 3 20.49 7.86 10.85
C ALA A 3 20.39 8.79 12.07
N ILE A 4 19.60 8.34 13.02
CA ILE A 4 19.33 8.91 14.34
C ILE A 4 20.67 9.05 15.08
N SER A 5 21.08 10.28 15.39
CA SER A 5 22.41 10.62 15.94
C SER A 5 22.62 10.23 17.41
N HIS A 6 21.60 9.69 18.08
CA HIS A 6 21.61 9.43 19.53
C HIS A 6 21.06 8.06 19.94
N VAL A 7 20.87 7.13 19.01
CA VAL A 7 20.45 5.75 19.32
C VAL A 7 21.67 4.84 19.29
N SER A 8 21.86 4.04 20.34
CA SER A 8 22.91 3.01 20.39
C SER A 8 22.86 2.10 19.15
N GLU A 9 23.98 1.45 18.81
CA GLU A 9 24.15 0.62 17.59
C GLU A 9 23.11 -0.51 17.40
N GLU A 10 22.25 -0.78 18.39
CA GLU A 10 21.17 -1.76 18.30
C GLU A 10 19.81 -1.20 18.75
N ALA A 11 19.27 -0.17 18.09
CA ALA A 11 17.88 0.28 18.31
C ALA A 11 16.90 -0.91 18.36
N PRO A 12 15.92 -0.94 19.30
CA PRO A 12 14.94 -2.01 19.31
C PRO A 12 14.13 -2.01 18.01
N THR A 13 13.92 -3.19 17.45
CA THR A 13 13.05 -3.35 16.29
C THR A 13 11.59 -3.15 16.70
N LEU A 14 10.72 -2.96 15.70
CA LEU A 14 9.28 -2.98 15.94
C LEU A 14 8.81 -4.28 16.61
N GLN A 15 9.42 -5.40 16.25
CA GLN A 15 9.08 -6.70 16.81
C GLN A 15 9.45 -6.75 18.30
N ASP A 16 10.59 -6.18 18.68
CA ASP A 16 11.00 -6.06 20.08
C ASP A 16 10.03 -5.19 20.87
N ILE A 17 9.66 -4.01 20.33
CA ILE A 17 8.66 -3.11 20.92
C ILE A 17 7.32 -3.83 21.11
N THR A 18 6.88 -4.59 20.09
CA THR A 18 5.61 -5.32 20.14
C THR A 18 5.64 -6.43 21.20
N LEU A 19 6.73 -7.19 21.29
CA LEU A 19 6.89 -8.24 22.30
C LEU A 19 7.00 -7.69 23.72
N LEU A 20 7.57 -6.50 23.88
CA LEU A 20 7.67 -5.80 25.16
C LEU A 20 6.31 -5.28 25.63
N CYS A 21 5.50 -4.73 24.71
CA CYS A 21 4.26 -4.03 25.06
C CYS A 21 3.02 -4.93 25.12
N LEU A 22 3.05 -6.12 24.49
CA LEU A 22 1.91 -7.02 24.42
C LEU A 22 2.09 -8.25 25.33
N CYS A 23 0.98 -8.91 25.66
CA CYS A 23 1.04 -10.20 26.34
C CYS A 23 1.86 -11.23 25.53
N LYS A 24 2.58 -12.12 26.24
CA LYS A 24 3.36 -13.21 25.63
C LYS A 24 2.53 -14.06 24.66
N THR A 25 1.28 -14.33 25.01
CA THR A 25 0.29 -14.91 24.09
C THR A 25 -0.60 -13.80 23.57
N GLN A 26 -0.30 -13.32 22.37
CA GLN A 26 -0.98 -12.19 21.77
C GLN A 26 -2.39 -12.59 21.32
N THR A 27 -3.38 -11.80 21.70
CA THR A 27 -4.76 -11.93 21.23
C THR A 27 -5.14 -10.72 20.38
N ARG A 28 -6.29 -10.82 19.70
CA ARG A 28 -6.85 -9.67 18.96
C ARG A 28 -7.06 -8.44 19.86
N LEU A 29 -7.40 -8.62 21.13
CA LEU A 29 -7.54 -7.51 22.08
C LEU A 29 -6.19 -6.83 22.38
N CYS A 30 -5.09 -7.59 22.41
CA CYS A 30 -3.75 -7.04 22.60
C CYS A 30 -3.39 -6.11 21.44
N ILE A 31 -3.54 -6.60 20.21
CA ILE A 31 -3.21 -5.87 18.98
C ILE A 31 -4.03 -4.58 18.85
N LEU A 32 -5.31 -4.63 19.23
CA LEU A 32 -6.22 -3.49 19.20
C LEU A 32 -6.05 -2.51 20.38
N GLY A 33 -5.09 -2.75 21.28
CA GLY A 33 -4.89 -1.91 22.48
C GLY A 33 -6.05 -1.94 23.47
N LYS A 34 -6.83 -3.03 23.50
CA LYS A 34 -8.01 -3.23 24.36
C LYS A 34 -7.80 -4.27 25.45
N CYS A 35 -6.60 -4.82 25.57
CA CYS A 35 -6.28 -5.83 26.57
C CYS A 35 -5.78 -5.16 27.86
N GLU A 36 -6.45 -5.42 28.98
CA GLU A 36 -6.09 -4.89 30.29
C GLU A 36 -4.85 -5.57 30.91
N LEU A 37 -4.41 -6.71 30.34
CA LEU A 37 -3.26 -7.48 30.82
C LEU A 37 -1.97 -7.16 30.06
N CYS A 38 -2.03 -6.35 29.01
CA CYS A 38 -0.83 -5.96 28.27
C CYS A 38 0.01 -5.01 29.12
N PRO A 39 1.35 -5.17 29.15
CA PRO A 39 2.24 -4.17 29.72
C PRO A 39 2.01 -2.77 29.12
N GLY A 40 1.65 -2.72 27.83
CA GLY A 40 1.21 -1.53 27.14
C GLY A 40 2.29 -0.48 27.00
N ALA A 41 1.87 0.78 26.89
CA ALA A 41 2.76 1.91 26.68
C ALA A 41 3.72 2.15 27.86
N ASP A 42 3.35 1.73 29.07
CA ASP A 42 4.16 1.90 30.26
C ASP A 42 5.43 1.05 30.24
N ALA A 43 5.42 -0.04 29.47
CA ALA A 43 6.61 -0.86 29.25
C ALA A 43 7.70 -0.14 28.44
N LEU A 44 7.35 0.91 27.70
CA LEU A 44 8.32 1.74 27.01
C LEU A 44 8.92 2.75 27.98
N THR A 45 10.21 2.62 28.26
CA THR A 45 11.05 3.56 28.98
C THR A 45 12.24 3.99 28.11
N ILE A 46 12.97 5.02 28.56
CA ILE A 46 14.24 5.48 27.95
C ILE A 46 15.19 4.29 27.74
N ASP A 47 15.34 3.44 28.76
CA ASP A 47 16.18 2.25 28.72
C ASP A 47 15.69 1.21 27.70
N THR A 48 14.40 0.90 27.68
CA THR A 48 13.86 -0.09 26.72
C THR A 48 13.92 0.38 25.28
N LEU A 49 13.87 1.70 25.05
CA LEU A 49 14.08 2.31 23.74
C LEU A 49 15.57 2.46 23.39
N LYS A 50 16.47 2.08 24.31
CA LYS A 50 17.93 2.21 24.19
C LYS A 50 18.36 3.63 23.81
N LEU A 51 17.67 4.62 24.37
CA LEU A 51 18.08 6.02 24.32
C LEU A 51 19.18 6.24 25.37
N SER A 52 20.13 7.13 25.09
CA SER A 52 21.16 7.48 26.08
C SER A 52 20.48 8.06 27.33
N ALA A 53 20.85 7.56 28.51
CA ALA A 53 20.33 8.06 29.79
C ALA A 53 20.68 9.54 30.02
N ASP A 54 21.77 10.02 29.40
CA ASP A 54 22.24 11.41 29.48
C ASP A 54 21.70 12.29 28.32
N ALA A 55 20.89 11.74 27.41
CA ALA A 55 20.29 12.55 26.34
C ALA A 55 19.16 13.40 26.92
N GLU A 56 19.35 14.72 26.96
CA GLU A 56 18.28 15.67 27.28
C GLU A 56 17.30 15.85 26.10
N GLU A 57 17.81 15.69 24.87
CA GLU A 57 17.08 15.90 23.63
C GLU A 57 17.29 14.76 22.62
N VAL A 58 16.27 14.53 21.79
CA VAL A 58 16.22 13.52 20.73
C VAL A 58 15.80 14.20 19.43
N GLU A 59 16.61 14.01 18.39
CA GLU A 59 16.24 14.37 17.02
C GLU A 59 15.26 13.31 16.46
N ALA A 60 14.07 13.75 16.09
CA ALA A 60 13.03 12.90 15.55
C ALA A 60 12.45 13.49 14.26
N THR A 61 12.22 12.63 13.26
CA THR A 61 11.45 13.01 12.08
C THR A 61 10.01 12.56 12.25
N VAL A 62 9.07 13.52 12.24
CA VAL A 62 7.64 13.27 12.44
C VAL A 62 6.86 13.72 11.20
N TRP A 63 5.81 12.98 10.87
CA TRP A 63 4.87 13.36 9.82
C TRP A 63 3.80 14.30 10.37
N GLU A 64 3.82 15.57 9.94
CA GLU A 64 2.83 16.57 10.33
C GLU A 64 2.40 17.40 9.13
N HIS A 65 1.10 17.71 9.03
CA HIS A 65 0.55 18.58 7.98
C HIS A 65 0.98 18.16 6.55
N ASN A 66 0.95 16.85 6.26
CA ASN A 66 1.37 16.26 4.97
C ASN A 66 2.85 16.47 4.60
N ALA A 67 3.72 16.72 5.58
CA ALA A 67 5.15 16.82 5.37
C ALA A 67 5.95 16.12 6.47
N LEU A 68 7.14 15.63 6.10
CA LEU A 68 8.16 15.20 7.07
C LEU A 68 8.81 16.45 7.67
N ARG A 69 8.82 16.52 9.01
CA ARG A 69 9.49 17.58 9.76
C ARG A 69 10.49 16.98 10.72
N ASN A 70 11.68 17.56 10.75
CA ASN A 70 12.68 17.25 11.76
C ASN A 70 12.38 18.12 12.99
N LEU A 71 12.27 17.48 14.13
CA LEU A 71 12.02 18.08 15.42
C LEU A 71 13.16 17.69 16.36
N VAL A 72 13.54 18.61 17.23
CA VAL A 72 14.34 18.31 18.41
C VAL A 72 13.37 18.31 19.57
N LEU A 73 13.20 17.15 20.21
CA LEU A 73 12.26 16.95 21.31
C LEU A 73 13.03 16.65 22.58
N ARG A 74 12.54 17.12 23.73
CA ARG A 74 13.04 16.60 25.01
C ARG A 74 12.77 15.11 25.08
N THR A 75 13.65 14.37 25.73
CA THR A 75 13.55 12.89 25.82
C THR A 75 12.19 12.44 26.38
N ASP A 76 11.65 13.14 27.37
CA ASP A 76 10.33 12.86 27.93
C ASP A 76 9.19 13.09 26.91
N ASP A 77 9.28 14.16 26.11
CA ASP A 77 8.29 14.48 25.08
C ASP A 77 8.33 13.47 23.94
N PHE A 78 9.53 13.02 23.56
CA PHE A 78 9.71 11.92 22.61
C PHE A 78 9.08 10.62 23.12
N LEU A 79 9.33 10.27 24.38
CA LEU A 79 8.75 9.07 24.99
C LEU A 79 7.21 9.14 25.00
N ALA A 80 6.65 10.28 25.40
CA ALA A 80 5.20 10.51 25.36
C ALA A 80 4.63 10.38 23.95
N LEU A 81 5.35 10.88 22.93
CA LEU A 81 4.96 10.74 21.53
C LEU A 81 4.92 9.28 21.08
N VAL A 82 5.98 8.50 21.35
CA VAL A 82 6.03 7.07 20.99
C VAL A 82 4.90 6.29 21.67
N ARG A 83 4.71 6.51 22.98
CA ARG A 83 3.64 5.88 23.77
C ARG A 83 2.25 6.18 23.21
N LYS A 84 2.01 7.42 22.79
CA LYS A 84 0.75 7.85 22.17
C LYS A 84 0.45 7.08 20.89
N TRP A 85 1.46 6.84 20.04
CA TRP A 85 1.26 6.20 18.74
C TRP A 85 1.32 4.66 18.77
N LEU A 86 1.83 4.07 19.85
CA LEU A 86 2.11 2.65 20.00
C LEU A 86 1.00 1.74 19.45
N PHE A 87 -0.21 1.82 20.02
CA PHE A 87 -1.29 0.91 19.62
C PHE A 87 -1.87 1.23 18.25
N GLY A 88 -1.87 2.50 17.84
CA GLY A 88 -2.23 2.90 16.49
C GLY A 88 -1.30 2.25 15.46
N TYR A 89 -0.01 2.26 15.76
CA TYR A 89 1.02 1.64 14.92
C TYR A 89 0.92 0.11 14.92
N ILE A 90 0.86 -0.54 16.10
CA ILE A 90 0.76 -2.02 16.21
C ILE A 90 -0.48 -2.54 15.47
N SER A 91 -1.64 -1.90 15.67
CA SER A 91 -2.87 -2.26 14.96
C SER A 91 -2.72 -2.13 13.45
N HIS A 92 -2.15 -1.00 13.01
CA HIS A 92 -1.92 -0.73 11.60
C HIS A 92 -0.97 -1.75 10.96
N ASP A 93 0.18 -2.02 11.59
CA ASP A 93 1.15 -2.98 11.08
C ASP A 93 0.61 -4.41 11.03
N TYR A 94 -0.17 -4.82 12.04
CA TYR A 94 -0.86 -6.11 12.01
C TYR A 94 -1.83 -6.22 10.83
N VAL A 95 -2.69 -5.22 10.61
CA VAL A 95 -3.64 -5.21 9.50
C VAL A 95 -2.90 -5.27 8.16
N ARG A 96 -1.88 -4.43 7.99
CA ARG A 96 -1.02 -4.41 6.81
C ARG A 96 -0.40 -5.78 6.55
N SER A 97 0.20 -6.39 7.57
CA SER A 97 0.89 -7.68 7.47
C SER A 97 -0.07 -8.82 7.16
N ALA A 98 -1.23 -8.86 7.81
CA ALA A 98 -2.28 -9.85 7.55
C ALA A 98 -2.83 -9.74 6.12
N GLN A 99 -3.13 -8.51 5.65
CA GLN A 99 -3.60 -8.27 4.28
C GLN A 99 -2.54 -8.66 3.25
N ARG A 100 -1.28 -8.27 3.46
CA ARG A 100 -0.17 -8.62 2.57
C ARG A 100 0.03 -10.13 2.50
N SER A 101 -0.06 -10.83 3.63
CA SER A 101 0.04 -12.28 3.69
C SER A 101 -1.11 -12.94 2.93
N ALA A 102 -2.35 -12.49 3.11
CA ALA A 102 -3.50 -13.01 2.36
C ALA A 102 -3.33 -12.82 0.84
N ILE A 103 -2.92 -11.62 0.40
CA ILE A 103 -2.67 -11.34 -1.02
C ILE A 103 -1.52 -12.22 -1.56
N TRP A 104 -0.46 -12.39 -0.79
CA TRP A 104 0.67 -13.24 -1.17
C TRP A 104 0.22 -14.70 -1.36
N THR A 105 -0.56 -15.24 -0.42
CA THR A 105 -1.11 -16.59 -0.52
C THR A 105 -1.94 -16.77 -1.79
N GLU A 106 -2.75 -15.79 -2.19
CA GLU A 106 -3.51 -15.87 -3.44
C GLU A 106 -2.64 -15.86 -4.69
N LYS A 107 -1.52 -15.16 -4.64
CA LYS A 107 -0.59 -15.06 -5.78
C LYS A 107 0.27 -16.31 -5.97
N ILE A 108 0.31 -17.22 -5.00
CA ILE A 108 0.88 -18.56 -5.18
C ILE A 108 -0.15 -19.41 -5.93
N VAL A 109 -0.21 -19.19 -7.25
CA VAL A 109 -1.16 -19.87 -8.13
C VAL A 109 -0.50 -21.12 -8.71
N GLU A 110 -0.85 -22.29 -8.19
CA GLU A 110 -0.40 -23.56 -8.76
C GLU A 110 -1.39 -24.12 -9.80
N ASP A 111 -2.68 -23.82 -9.63
CA ASP A 111 -3.75 -24.26 -10.52
C ASP A 111 -3.80 -23.40 -11.80
N PRO A 112 -3.59 -23.98 -12.99
CA PRO A 112 -3.60 -23.23 -14.25
C PRO A 112 -4.97 -22.63 -14.61
N ARG A 113 -6.05 -23.04 -13.95
CA ARG A 113 -7.40 -22.47 -14.13
C ARG A 113 -7.74 -21.38 -13.12
N LYS A 114 -6.81 -21.03 -12.24
CA LYS A 114 -6.95 -19.91 -11.32
C LYS A 114 -6.09 -18.75 -11.79
N ILE A 115 -6.63 -17.55 -11.65
CA ILE A 115 -5.89 -16.32 -11.93
C ILE A 115 -6.09 -15.29 -10.82
N VAL A 116 -5.12 -14.39 -10.69
CA VAL A 116 -5.22 -13.22 -9.82
C VAL A 116 -5.02 -11.96 -10.64
N LEU A 117 -5.99 -11.06 -10.63
CA LEU A 117 -5.87 -9.72 -11.18
C LEU A 117 -5.61 -8.75 -10.03
N HIS A 118 -4.39 -8.21 -9.97
CA HIS A 118 -4.03 -7.15 -9.03
C HIS A 118 -3.99 -5.83 -9.78
N PHE A 119 -4.77 -4.84 -9.39
CA PHE A 119 -4.87 -3.59 -10.13
C PHE A 119 -4.86 -2.37 -9.23
N ASP A 120 -4.37 -1.26 -9.79
CA ASP A 120 -4.16 0.01 -9.10
C ASP A 120 -4.14 1.18 -10.11
N TYR A 121 -4.15 2.40 -9.60
CA TYR A 121 -3.89 3.59 -10.41
C TYR A 121 -2.42 3.98 -10.31
N ALA A 122 -1.79 4.25 -11.45
CA ALA A 122 -0.47 4.88 -11.49
C ALA A 122 -0.54 6.42 -11.41
N GLU A 123 -1.62 6.98 -10.82
CA GLU A 123 -1.95 8.42 -10.78
C GLU A 123 -2.11 9.08 -12.16
N ASN A 124 -2.56 10.35 -12.15
CA ASN A 124 -2.57 11.19 -13.35
C ASN A 124 -1.14 11.52 -13.75
N TRP A 125 -0.77 11.14 -14.97
CA TRP A 125 0.52 11.45 -15.54
C TRP A 125 0.44 12.68 -16.42
N THR A 126 1.22 13.70 -16.06
CA THR A 126 1.50 14.83 -16.94
C THR A 126 2.42 14.36 -18.06
N ILE A 127 1.93 14.39 -19.29
CA ILE A 127 2.69 13.97 -20.46
C ILE A 127 3.92 14.87 -20.60
N VAL A 128 5.08 14.22 -20.77
CA VAL A 128 6.35 14.87 -21.07
C VAL A 128 6.86 14.30 -22.37
N TYR A 129 7.02 15.15 -23.38
CA TYR A 129 7.59 14.76 -24.67
C TYR A 129 9.12 14.79 -24.62
N SER A 130 9.78 13.93 -25.40
CA SER A 130 11.24 13.93 -25.57
C SER A 130 11.75 15.25 -26.20
N SER A 131 10.92 15.91 -27.01
CA SER A 131 11.17 17.20 -27.65
C SER A 131 9.94 18.10 -27.50
N GLU A 132 9.89 18.91 -26.43
CA GLU A 132 8.80 19.86 -26.18
C GLU A 132 8.99 21.16 -26.95
N ILE A 133 8.00 21.54 -27.78
CA ILE A 133 7.90 22.90 -28.30
C ILE A 133 7.57 23.88 -27.16
N GLN A 134 8.09 25.11 -27.21
CA GLN A 134 7.95 26.10 -26.13
C GLN A 134 6.50 26.38 -25.71
N SER A 135 5.53 26.28 -26.65
CA SER A 135 4.10 26.47 -26.36
C SER A 135 3.49 25.36 -25.51
N TYR A 136 4.04 24.13 -25.54
CA TYR A 136 3.54 23.01 -24.72
C TYR A 136 3.88 23.18 -23.24
N HIS A 137 4.91 23.97 -22.92
CA HIS A 137 5.32 24.27 -21.55
C HIS A 137 4.16 24.81 -20.68
N TRP A 138 3.22 25.54 -21.29
CA TRP A 138 2.06 26.16 -20.62
C TRP A 138 0.76 25.34 -20.71
N GLN A 139 0.74 24.24 -21.49
CA GLN A 139 -0.46 23.43 -21.74
C GLN A 139 -0.15 21.94 -21.60
N LYS A 140 0.35 21.54 -20.43
CA LYS A 140 0.65 20.13 -20.18
C LYS A 140 -0.65 19.34 -20.06
N LYS A 141 -0.78 18.30 -20.89
CA LYS A 141 -1.92 17.38 -20.81
C LYS A 141 -1.65 16.33 -19.75
N GLN A 142 -2.70 15.96 -19.03
CA GLN A 142 -2.66 14.82 -18.11
C GLN A 142 -3.47 13.67 -18.70
N ILE A 143 -3.05 12.45 -18.39
CA ILE A 143 -3.79 11.22 -18.67
C ILE A 143 -3.82 10.34 -17.43
N THR A 144 -4.88 9.56 -17.30
CA THR A 144 -4.96 8.51 -16.30
C THR A 144 -4.35 7.22 -16.83
N ILE A 145 -3.58 6.55 -15.96
CA ILE A 145 -3.03 5.23 -16.24
C ILE A 145 -3.53 4.26 -15.17
N PHE A 146 -4.38 3.34 -15.57
CA PHE A 146 -4.82 2.20 -14.76
C PHE A 146 -3.94 1.00 -15.05
N THR A 147 -3.34 0.39 -14.04
CA THR A 147 -2.40 -0.72 -14.22
C THR A 147 -2.94 -1.99 -13.59
N CYS A 148 -2.65 -3.12 -14.22
CA CYS A 148 -3.06 -4.43 -13.73
C CYS A 148 -1.99 -5.49 -13.97
N VAL A 149 -1.74 -6.32 -12.97
CA VAL A 149 -0.91 -7.52 -13.05
C VAL A 149 -1.81 -8.74 -12.98
N LEU A 150 -1.81 -9.52 -14.05
CA LEU A 150 -2.35 -10.88 -14.09
C LEU A 150 -1.28 -11.84 -13.59
N THR A 151 -1.59 -12.58 -12.53
CA THR A 151 -0.76 -13.70 -12.04
C THR A 151 -1.43 -15.01 -12.42
N THR A 152 -0.65 -15.92 -13.01
CA THR A 152 -1.06 -17.29 -13.40
C THR A 152 0.00 -18.27 -12.93
N SER A 153 -0.25 -19.58 -13.07
CA SER A 153 0.74 -20.62 -12.72
C SER A 153 1.95 -20.68 -13.66
N SER A 154 1.89 -20.06 -14.85
CA SER A 154 2.98 -20.07 -15.82
C SER A 154 3.86 -18.83 -15.70
N SER A 155 3.29 -17.66 -15.97
CA SER A 155 3.99 -16.38 -15.86
C SER A 155 3.02 -15.22 -15.63
N PRO A 156 3.49 -14.12 -15.01
CA PRO A 156 2.69 -12.91 -14.89
C PRO A 156 2.60 -12.17 -16.22
N ARG A 157 1.47 -11.51 -16.47
CA ARG A 157 1.26 -10.55 -17.55
C ARG A 157 0.87 -9.19 -16.96
N SER A 158 1.25 -8.12 -17.63
CA SER A 158 1.03 -6.75 -17.17
C SER A 158 0.21 -5.97 -18.19
N PHE A 159 -0.73 -5.16 -17.70
CA PHE A 159 -1.63 -4.34 -18.48
C PHE A 159 -1.58 -2.90 -18.03
N ALA A 160 -1.75 -1.98 -18.98
CA ALA A 160 -1.99 -0.57 -18.72
C ALA A 160 -3.13 -0.08 -19.60
N VAL A 161 -4.19 0.42 -18.99
CA VAL A 161 -5.30 1.10 -19.68
C VAL A 161 -5.08 2.60 -19.52
N VAL A 162 -5.02 3.30 -20.65
CA VAL A 162 -4.73 4.73 -20.72
C VAL A 162 -5.97 5.49 -21.16
N SER A 163 -6.28 6.60 -20.50
CA SER A 163 -7.42 7.45 -20.84
C SER A 163 -7.12 8.92 -20.56
N ASP A 164 -7.81 9.79 -21.30
CA ASP A 164 -7.88 11.23 -21.08
C ASP A 164 -8.91 11.63 -20.01
N ASP A 165 -9.72 10.69 -19.49
CA ASP A 165 -10.58 10.89 -18.33
C ASP A 165 -9.76 10.86 -17.03
N LEU A 166 -9.82 11.95 -16.25
CA LEU A 166 -9.00 12.18 -15.05
C LEU A 166 -9.71 11.90 -13.72
N HIS A 167 -10.99 11.46 -13.74
CA HIS A 167 -11.83 11.46 -12.54
C HIS A 167 -11.58 10.31 -11.56
N HIS A 168 -10.80 9.28 -11.95
CA HIS A 168 -10.49 8.11 -11.12
C HIS A 168 -11.70 7.58 -10.34
N ASP A 169 -12.81 7.37 -11.04
CA ASP A 169 -14.07 6.99 -10.44
C ASP A 169 -14.42 5.51 -10.68
N THR A 170 -15.59 5.12 -10.20
CA THR A 170 -16.10 3.76 -10.38
C THR A 170 -16.33 3.43 -11.85
N ALA A 171 -16.84 4.37 -12.65
CA ALA A 171 -17.16 4.12 -14.05
C ALA A 171 -15.90 3.83 -14.86
N PHE A 172 -14.84 4.62 -14.66
CA PHE A 172 -13.57 4.40 -15.32
C PHE A 172 -12.92 3.07 -14.89
N THR A 173 -12.92 2.74 -13.60
CA THR A 173 -12.41 1.43 -13.14
C THR A 173 -13.16 0.26 -13.80
N LEU A 174 -14.49 0.32 -13.85
CA LEU A 174 -15.30 -0.73 -14.48
C LEU A 174 -14.98 -0.87 -15.96
N LEU A 175 -14.82 0.24 -16.67
CA LEU A 175 -14.43 0.24 -18.08
C LEU A 175 -13.03 -0.35 -18.27
N ALA A 176 -12.06 0.02 -17.43
CA ALA A 176 -10.70 -0.49 -17.51
C ALA A 176 -10.64 -2.01 -17.27
N LEU A 177 -11.35 -2.51 -16.25
CA LEU A 177 -11.46 -3.94 -15.98
C LEU A 177 -12.15 -4.68 -17.13
N LYS A 178 -13.25 -4.13 -17.67
CA LYS A 178 -13.93 -4.69 -18.84
C LYS A 178 -12.99 -4.81 -20.05
N LYS A 179 -12.14 -3.81 -20.29
CA LYS A 179 -11.17 -3.85 -21.39
C LYS A 179 -10.09 -4.91 -21.20
N ILE A 180 -9.68 -5.15 -19.97
CA ILE A 180 -8.76 -6.24 -19.63
C ILE A 180 -9.47 -7.59 -19.83
N ASP A 181 -10.72 -7.73 -19.36
CA ASP A 181 -11.51 -8.96 -19.53
C ASP A 181 -11.72 -9.28 -21.02
N GLU A 182 -12.11 -8.30 -21.85
CA GLU A 182 -12.24 -8.45 -23.32
C GLU A 182 -10.94 -8.98 -23.96
N PHE A 183 -9.79 -8.46 -23.54
CA PHE A 183 -8.49 -8.95 -24.03
C PHE A 183 -8.18 -10.37 -23.54
N LEU A 184 -8.55 -10.71 -22.31
CA LEU A 184 -8.36 -12.07 -21.78
C LEU A 184 -9.28 -13.09 -22.46
N ASP A 185 -10.46 -12.70 -22.89
CA ASP A 185 -11.34 -13.58 -23.67
C ASP A 185 -10.76 -13.91 -25.05
N GLU A 186 -10.00 -12.98 -25.65
CA GLU A 186 -9.37 -13.17 -26.95
C GLU A 186 -8.05 -13.98 -26.88
N VAL A 187 -7.17 -13.66 -25.92
CA VAL A 187 -5.78 -14.19 -25.88
C VAL A 187 -5.29 -14.59 -24.48
N GLY A 188 -6.18 -14.58 -23.51
CA GLY A 188 -5.92 -14.95 -22.13
C GLY A 188 -5.86 -16.47 -21.91
N PRO A 189 -5.44 -16.90 -20.71
CA PRO A 189 -5.55 -18.29 -20.30
C PRO A 189 -7.02 -18.68 -20.13
N ILE A 190 -7.36 -19.96 -20.31
CA ILE A 190 -8.66 -20.47 -19.89
C ILE A 190 -8.66 -20.59 -18.36
N TYR A 191 -9.56 -19.87 -17.69
CA TYR A 191 -9.70 -19.91 -16.24
C TYR A 191 -11.14 -20.17 -15.81
N THR A 192 -11.30 -20.72 -14.61
CA THR A 192 -12.60 -20.98 -13.98
C THR A 192 -12.78 -20.22 -12.66
N SER A 193 -11.72 -19.55 -12.19
CA SER A 193 -11.72 -18.80 -10.94
C SER A 193 -10.75 -17.63 -11.04
N CYS A 194 -11.23 -16.45 -10.65
CA CYS A 194 -10.47 -15.21 -10.63
C CYS A 194 -10.55 -14.58 -9.23
N THR A 195 -9.42 -14.06 -8.79
CA THR A 195 -9.29 -13.26 -7.56
C THR A 195 -8.91 -11.85 -7.93
N TYR A 196 -9.72 -10.89 -7.50
CA TYR A 196 -9.36 -9.48 -7.59
C TYR A 196 -8.55 -9.06 -6.37
N VAL A 197 -7.58 -8.19 -6.61
CA VAL A 197 -6.82 -7.50 -5.58
C VAL A 197 -6.73 -6.03 -5.96
N SER A 198 -6.99 -5.14 -5.01
CA SER A 198 -6.77 -3.70 -5.17
C SER A 198 -6.56 -3.03 -3.81
N ASP A 199 -6.31 -1.72 -3.81
CA ASP A 199 -6.46 -0.94 -2.59
C ASP A 199 -7.93 -0.78 -2.18
N GLY A 200 -8.14 -0.36 -0.93
CA GLY A 200 -9.46 -0.19 -0.34
C GLY A 200 -10.14 1.15 -0.64
N ALA A 201 -9.71 1.91 -1.64
CA ALA A 201 -10.25 3.24 -1.92
C ALA A 201 -11.73 3.17 -2.31
N ALA A 202 -12.56 3.90 -1.54
CA ALA A 202 -14.00 3.87 -1.72
C ALA A 202 -14.47 4.55 -3.02
N ALA A 203 -13.71 5.53 -3.54
CA ALA A 203 -14.09 6.28 -4.74
C ALA A 203 -14.17 5.38 -5.99
N HIS A 204 -13.27 4.40 -6.12
CA HIS A 204 -13.12 3.61 -7.34
C HIS A 204 -13.12 2.09 -7.14
N PHE A 205 -12.72 1.54 -6.00
CA PHE A 205 -12.64 0.08 -5.79
C PHE A 205 -13.65 -0.45 -4.77
N LYS A 206 -13.62 0.04 -3.54
CA LYS A 206 -14.38 -0.56 -2.44
C LYS A 206 -15.73 0.13 -2.23
N ASN A 207 -16.65 -0.02 -3.19
CA ASN A 207 -17.99 0.57 -3.11
C ASN A 207 -19.11 -0.30 -3.69
N ARG A 208 -20.35 0.11 -3.42
CA ARG A 208 -21.56 -0.65 -3.79
C ARG A 208 -21.74 -0.85 -5.29
N PHE A 209 -21.25 0.06 -6.14
CA PHE A 209 -21.42 -0.02 -7.59
C PHE A 209 -20.47 -1.07 -8.15
N GLN A 210 -19.23 -1.10 -7.69
CA GLN A 210 -18.28 -2.18 -8.01
C GLN A 210 -18.85 -3.54 -7.62
N PHE A 211 -19.35 -3.70 -6.40
CA PHE A 211 -19.95 -4.97 -5.96
C PHE A 211 -21.24 -5.35 -6.72
N TYR A 212 -21.98 -4.37 -7.26
CA TYR A 212 -23.15 -4.65 -8.09
C TYR A 212 -22.71 -5.27 -9.42
N GLU A 213 -21.74 -4.66 -10.10
CA GLU A 213 -21.21 -5.14 -11.38
C GLU A 213 -20.44 -6.45 -11.26
N LEU A 214 -19.73 -6.70 -10.16
CA LEU A 214 -19.07 -7.99 -9.93
C LEU A 214 -20.02 -9.19 -10.04
N LYS A 215 -21.32 -9.01 -9.73
CA LYS A 215 -22.29 -10.10 -9.83
C LYS A 215 -22.48 -10.60 -11.26
N SER A 216 -22.17 -9.80 -12.27
CA SER A 216 -22.24 -10.24 -13.67
C SER A 216 -20.99 -11.02 -14.11
N ASN A 217 -19.90 -11.00 -13.34
CA ASN A 217 -18.69 -11.78 -13.62
C ASN A 217 -18.66 -13.06 -12.76
N ALA A 218 -19.16 -14.16 -13.32
CA ALA A 218 -19.26 -15.45 -12.62
C ALA A 218 -17.92 -16.08 -12.23
N TYR A 219 -16.80 -15.61 -12.81
CA TYR A 219 -15.48 -16.13 -12.51
C TYR A 219 -14.84 -15.47 -11.28
N VAL A 220 -15.24 -14.24 -10.94
CA VAL A 220 -14.65 -13.52 -9.81
C VAL A 220 -15.24 -14.04 -8.51
N GLN A 221 -14.45 -14.83 -7.79
CA GLN A 221 -14.89 -15.50 -6.56
C GLN A 221 -14.63 -14.68 -5.31
N LYS A 222 -13.63 -13.80 -5.35
CA LYS A 222 -13.21 -12.97 -4.21
C LYS A 222 -12.49 -11.71 -4.67
N TRP A 223 -12.59 -10.69 -3.83
CA TRP A 223 -11.83 -9.45 -3.96
C TRP A 223 -11.15 -9.13 -2.63
N LEU A 224 -9.81 -9.14 -2.63
CA LEU A 224 -9.00 -8.75 -1.50
C LEU A 224 -8.64 -7.26 -1.58
N PHE A 225 -8.85 -6.55 -0.48
CA PHE A 225 -8.51 -5.13 -0.37
C PHE A 225 -7.31 -4.95 0.56
N SER A 226 -6.25 -4.30 0.08
CA SER A 226 -5.24 -3.71 0.97
C SER A 226 -5.79 -2.42 1.58
N ALA A 227 -5.24 -2.00 2.71
CA ALA A 227 -5.57 -0.70 3.26
C ALA A 227 -5.08 0.43 2.31
N PRO A 228 -5.87 1.51 2.11
CA PRO A 228 -5.46 2.62 1.23
C PRO A 228 -4.11 3.22 1.65
N GLY A 229 -3.31 3.63 0.67
CA GLY A 229 -1.99 4.23 0.92
C GLY A 229 -0.92 3.27 1.45
N HIS A 230 -1.15 1.96 1.40
CA HIS A 230 -0.20 0.97 1.91
C HIS A 230 0.72 0.44 0.81
N GLY A 231 1.95 0.94 0.80
CA GLY A 231 3.11 0.32 0.15
C GLY A 231 3.05 0.29 -1.39
N LYS A 232 4.23 0.28 -2.00
CA LYS A 232 4.34 0.06 -3.44
C LYS A 232 4.08 -1.39 -3.77
N ASN A 233 3.46 -1.62 -4.92
CA ASN A 233 3.15 -2.92 -5.44
C ASN A 233 3.61 -3.04 -6.91
N ALA A 234 3.41 -4.22 -7.51
CA ALA A 234 3.86 -4.47 -8.88
C ALA A 234 3.17 -3.58 -9.92
N CYS A 235 1.95 -3.09 -9.65
CA CYS A 235 1.20 -2.18 -10.50
C CYS A 235 1.86 -0.80 -10.60
N ASP A 236 2.52 -0.33 -9.52
CA ASP A 236 3.35 0.89 -9.57
C ASP A 236 4.51 0.76 -10.55
N GLY A 237 5.13 -0.44 -10.62
CA GLY A 237 6.22 -0.74 -11.54
C GLY A 237 5.78 -0.64 -13.00
N ILE A 238 4.58 -1.14 -13.33
CA ILE A 238 3.98 -0.98 -14.67
C ILE A 238 3.84 0.50 -15.01
N GLY A 239 3.27 1.29 -14.07
CA GLY A 239 3.09 2.72 -14.27
C GLY A 239 4.42 3.44 -14.53
N GLY A 240 5.46 3.09 -13.77
CA GLY A 240 6.82 3.60 -13.97
C GLY A 240 7.38 3.27 -15.35
N VAL A 241 7.25 2.01 -15.80
CA VAL A 241 7.73 1.56 -17.12
C VAL A 241 6.98 2.27 -18.25
N VAL A 242 5.64 2.33 -18.19
CA VAL A 242 4.82 2.99 -19.23
C VAL A 242 5.21 4.47 -19.36
N LYS A 243 5.29 5.20 -18.24
CA LYS A 243 5.68 6.61 -18.24
C LYS A 243 7.10 6.80 -18.78
N HIS A 244 8.04 5.96 -18.34
CA HIS A 244 9.42 6.04 -18.77
C HIS A 244 9.56 5.78 -20.27
N SER A 245 8.96 4.70 -20.79
CA SER A 245 8.99 4.36 -22.21
C SER A 245 8.35 5.44 -23.08
N ALA A 246 7.29 6.09 -22.61
CA ALA A 246 6.62 7.18 -23.33
C ALA A 246 7.45 8.48 -23.38
N SER A 247 8.45 8.66 -22.51
CA SER A 247 9.27 9.88 -22.45
C SER A 247 10.66 9.74 -23.09
N ILE A 248 11.12 8.53 -23.42
CA ILE A 248 12.43 8.30 -24.04
C ILE A 248 12.39 8.54 -25.56
N TYR A 249 11.21 8.49 -26.18
CA TYR A 249 11.02 8.66 -27.62
C TYR A 249 10.35 9.99 -27.95
#